data_AF-A0A535JW15-F1
#
_entry.id   AF-A0A535JW15-F1
#
_cell.length_a   1.000
_cell.length_b   1.000
_cell.length_c   1.000
_cell.angle_alpha   90.00
_cell.angle_beta   90.00
_cell.angle_gamma   90.00
#
_symmetry.space_group_name_H-M   'P 1'
#
loop_
_entity.id
_entity.type
_entity.pdbx_description
1 polymer ?
#
loop_
_entity_poly.entity_id
_entity_poly.type
_entity_poly.pdbx_seq_one_letter_code
_entity_poly.pdbx_strand_id
1 'polypeptide(L)'
;MLHRVQQTVRYLRPAGADDRHATETARILRELGADEELVVAGLLHDAAKPANTLLWHRVAGVLLESFAPRVCARLAAGDSTFARYLDHARRGAELARDDGASERVVRLIARHHRRPASDEEKLLARADREALP
;
A
#
# COMPACT_ATOMS: atom_id res chain seq x y z
N MET A 1 17.84 13.65 -19.09
CA MET A 1 17.99 12.20 -19.28
C MET A 1 18.88 11.64 -18.17
N LEU A 2 18.38 10.63 -17.45
CA LEU A 2 19.14 9.62 -16.69
C LEU A 2 19.94 10.06 -15.44
N HIS A 3 19.40 10.84 -14.50
CA HIS A 3 20.12 11.04 -13.23
C HIS A 3 19.32 11.25 -11.93
N ARG A 4 18.04 10.85 -11.88
CA ARG A 4 17.32 10.81 -10.60
C ARG A 4 16.41 9.59 -10.40
N VAL A 5 16.68 8.54 -11.17
CA VAL A 5 16.13 7.17 -11.00
C VAL A 5 17.08 6.31 -10.14
N GLN A 6 17.96 6.95 -9.35
CA GLN A 6 19.02 6.28 -8.59
C GLN A 6 18.83 6.28 -7.07
N GLN A 7 17.61 6.46 -6.56
CA GLN A 7 17.31 6.17 -5.14
C GLN A 7 16.39 4.96 -4.95
N THR A 8 16.17 4.19 -6.02
CA THR A 8 15.25 3.03 -6.13
C THR A 8 15.69 1.76 -5.36
N VAL A 9 16.71 1.80 -4.47
CA VAL A 9 17.20 0.57 -3.80
C VAL A 9 17.53 0.79 -2.33
N ARG A 10 16.54 1.20 -1.52
CA ARG A 10 16.71 1.12 -0.06
C ARG A 10 15.46 0.73 0.74
N TYR A 11 14.64 -0.17 0.20
CA TYR A 11 13.60 -0.84 0.98
C TYR A 11 13.54 -2.36 0.78
N LEU A 12 14.69 -3.01 0.55
CA LEU A 12 14.81 -4.45 0.76
C LEU A 12 14.85 -4.74 2.27
N ARG A 13 13.67 -4.82 2.92
CA ARG A 13 13.48 -5.69 4.10
C ARG A 13 13.25 -7.12 3.61
N PRO A 14 13.36 -8.19 4.42
CA PRO A 14 13.48 -9.56 3.93
C PRO A 14 12.22 -10.08 3.22
N ALA A 15 12.04 -9.67 1.96
CA ALA A 15 12.24 -10.38 0.70
C ALA A 15 11.63 -11.77 0.61
N GLY A 16 10.40 -11.80 0.08
CA GLY A 16 9.87 -12.99 -0.53
C GLY A 16 8.45 -12.79 -1.05
N ALA A 17 7.49 -12.69 -0.15
CA ALA A 17 6.07 -12.67 -0.52
C ALA A 17 5.58 -11.27 -0.90
N ASP A 18 5.89 -10.25 -0.10
CA ASP A 18 5.37 -8.89 -0.31
C ASP A 18 5.98 -8.22 -1.57
N ASP A 19 7.26 -8.47 -1.88
CA ASP A 19 7.90 -7.95 -3.10
C ASP A 19 7.34 -8.62 -4.38
N ARG A 20 7.10 -9.93 -4.33
CA ARG A 20 6.50 -10.68 -5.45
C ARG A 20 5.06 -10.23 -5.67
N HIS A 21 4.31 -10.09 -4.59
CA HIS A 21 2.94 -9.59 -4.61
C HIS A 21 2.86 -8.19 -5.24
N ALA A 22 3.65 -7.23 -4.77
CA ALA A 22 3.67 -5.88 -5.32
C ALA A 22 4.09 -5.85 -6.81
N THR A 23 5.07 -6.67 -7.19
CA THR A 23 5.50 -6.80 -8.59
C THR A 23 4.39 -7.40 -9.46
N GLU A 24 3.67 -8.38 -8.94
CA GLU A 24 2.56 -9.04 -9.61
C GLU A 24 1.34 -8.11 -9.75
N THR A 25 1.01 -7.34 -8.71
CA THR A 25 0.00 -6.27 -8.78
C THR A 25 0.34 -5.29 -9.90
N ALA A 26 1.60 -4.85 -9.97
CA ALA A 26 2.06 -3.94 -11.03
C ALA A 26 1.98 -4.58 -12.43
N ARG A 27 2.28 -5.88 -12.55
CA ARG A 27 2.12 -6.65 -13.81
C ARG A 27 0.67 -6.69 -14.25
N ILE A 28 -0.24 -7.07 -13.36
CA ILE A 28 -1.68 -7.17 -13.64
C ILE A 28 -2.25 -5.80 -14.01
N LEU A 29 -1.87 -4.73 -13.31
CA LEU A 29 -2.28 -3.37 -13.67
C LEU A 29 -1.88 -2.99 -15.10
N ARG A 30 -0.64 -3.30 -15.51
CA ARG A 30 -0.20 -3.07 -16.90
C ARG A 30 -1.03 -3.87 -17.90
N GLU A 31 -1.36 -5.12 -17.60
CA GLU A 31 -2.18 -5.98 -18.48
C GLU A 31 -3.61 -5.49 -18.59
N LEU A 32 -4.13 -4.85 -17.54
CA LEU A 32 -5.44 -4.20 -17.52
C LEU A 32 -5.42 -2.81 -18.19
N GLY A 33 -4.29 -2.38 -18.75
CA GLY A 33 -4.14 -1.10 -19.45
C GLY A 33 -4.11 0.12 -18.52
N ALA A 34 -3.72 -0.07 -17.25
CA ALA A 34 -3.53 1.03 -16.32
C ALA A 34 -2.39 1.95 -16.76
N ASP A 35 -2.51 3.24 -16.42
CA ASP A 35 -1.42 4.19 -16.63
C ASP A 35 -0.26 4.00 -15.65
N GLU A 36 0.85 4.69 -15.93
CA GLU A 36 2.09 4.54 -15.18
C GLU A 36 1.95 4.93 -13.71
N GLU A 37 1.14 5.94 -13.38
CA GLU A 37 0.94 6.35 -11.99
C GLU A 37 0.19 5.29 -11.18
N LEU A 38 -0.84 4.68 -11.76
CA LEU A 38 -1.58 3.60 -11.10
C LEU A 38 -0.69 2.35 -10.92
N VAL A 39 0.16 2.04 -11.89
CA VAL A 39 1.15 0.95 -11.80
C VAL A 39 2.18 1.24 -10.69
N VAL A 40 2.68 2.48 -10.59
CA VAL A 40 3.59 2.90 -9.52
C VAL A 40 2.91 2.82 -8.15
N ALA A 41 1.65 3.26 -8.06
CA ALA A 41 0.88 3.10 -6.83
C ALA A 41 0.73 1.61 -6.45
N GLY A 42 0.46 0.73 -7.41
CA GLY A 42 0.41 -0.72 -7.20
C GLY A 42 1.73 -1.32 -6.70
N LEU A 43 2.87 -0.82 -7.16
CA LEU A 43 4.18 -1.28 -6.69
C LEU A 43 4.49 -0.82 -5.25
N LEU A 44 4.00 0.36 -4.86
CA LEU A 44 4.37 1.01 -3.60
C LEU A 44 3.33 0.88 -2.48
N HIS A 45 2.10 0.46 -2.79
CA HIS A 45 0.97 0.57 -1.86
C HIS A 45 1.21 -0.10 -0.50
N ASP A 46 1.91 -1.23 -0.48
CA ASP A 46 2.19 -2.01 0.72
C ASP A 46 3.62 -1.83 1.28
N ALA A 47 4.42 -0.90 0.72
CA ALA A 47 5.85 -0.76 1.05
C ALA A 47 6.13 -0.43 2.54
N ALA A 48 5.18 0.19 3.23
CA ALA A 48 5.29 0.53 4.65
C ALA A 48 4.71 -0.52 5.61
N LYS A 49 4.17 -1.63 5.08
CA LYS A 49 3.57 -2.70 5.87
C LYS A 49 4.61 -3.38 6.76
N PRO A 50 4.28 -3.68 8.03
CA PRO A 50 5.18 -4.44 8.89
C PRO A 50 5.35 -5.89 8.38
N ALA A 51 6.59 -6.36 8.27
CA ALA A 51 6.88 -7.74 7.83
C ALA A 51 6.28 -8.82 8.76
N ASN A 52 6.05 -8.49 10.04
CA ASN A 52 5.45 -9.40 11.03
C ASN A 52 3.92 -9.24 11.14
N THR A 53 3.26 -8.79 10.07
CA THR A 53 1.79 -8.69 10.04
C THR A 53 1.19 -10.10 10.10
N LEU A 54 0.20 -10.29 10.98
CA LEU A 54 -0.45 -11.58 11.22
C LEU A 54 -1.87 -11.51 10.66
N LEU A 55 -2.49 -12.65 10.38
CA LEU A 55 -3.86 -12.68 9.88
C LEU A 55 -4.84 -11.94 10.80
N TRP A 56 -4.70 -12.11 12.12
CA TRP A 56 -5.56 -11.42 13.08
C TRP A 56 -5.39 -9.89 13.04
N HIS A 57 -4.19 -9.38 12.72
CA HIS A 57 -4.00 -7.93 12.52
C HIS A 57 -4.85 -7.42 11.35
N ARG A 58 -4.96 -8.20 10.26
CA ARG A 58 -5.81 -7.85 9.11
C ARG A 58 -7.29 -7.87 9.48
N VAL A 59 -7.74 -8.95 10.12
CA VAL A 59 -9.15 -9.10 10.55
C VAL A 59 -9.54 -8.00 11.53
N ALA A 60 -8.72 -7.75 12.55
CA ALA A 60 -8.97 -6.70 13.53
C ALA A 60 -8.96 -5.31 12.90
N GLY A 61 -8.08 -5.06 11.92
CA GLY A 61 -8.07 -3.81 11.16
C GLY A 61 -9.38 -3.55 10.42
N VAL A 62 -9.86 -4.54 9.65
CA VAL A 62 -11.12 -4.43 8.89
C VAL A 62 -12.33 -4.21 9.82
N LEU A 63 -12.38 -4.95 10.94
CA LEU A 63 -13.47 -4.78 11.92
C LEU A 63 -13.42 -3.41 12.59
N LEU A 64 -12.25 -2.94 13.01
CA LEU A 64 -12.12 -1.63 13.65
C LEU A 64 -12.45 -0.48 12.71
N GLU A 65 -12.05 -0.55 11.44
CA GLU A 65 -12.40 0.47 10.46
C GLU A 65 -13.92 0.51 10.21
N SER A 66 -14.58 -0.65 10.19
CA SER A 66 -16.01 -0.77 9.94
C SER A 66 -16.88 -0.34 11.14
N PHE A 67 -16.48 -0.69 12.37
CA PHE A 67 -17.32 -0.50 13.56
C PHE A 67 -16.86 0.64 14.48
N ALA A 68 -15.57 0.99 14.47
CA ALA A 68 -15.00 1.94 15.41
C ALA A 68 -13.85 2.78 14.81
N PRO A 69 -14.08 3.57 13.74
CA PRO A 69 -13.02 4.29 13.02
C PRO A 69 -12.24 5.27 13.91
N ARG A 70 -12.91 5.87 14.92
CA ARG A 70 -12.24 6.74 15.91
C ARG A 70 -11.27 5.98 16.80
N VAL A 71 -11.59 4.73 17.16
CA VAL A 71 -10.72 3.86 17.96
C VAL A 71 -9.54 3.40 17.10
N CYS A 72 -9.79 3.05 15.84
CA CYS A 72 -8.76 2.73 14.86
C CYS A 72 -7.71 3.85 14.76
N ALA A 73 -8.15 5.10 14.55
CA ALA A 73 -7.26 6.26 14.47
C ALA A 73 -6.44 6.47 15.77
N ARG A 74 -7.04 6.22 16.94
CA ARG A 74 -6.33 6.33 18.22
C ARG A 74 -5.28 5.22 18.41
N LEU A 75 -5.57 4.00 17.95
CA LEU A 75 -4.64 2.87 18.02
C LEU A 75 -3.47 3.01 17.03
N ALA A 76 -3.71 3.62 15.87
CA ALA A 76 -2.68 3.88 14.86
C ALA A 76 -1.55 4.81 15.34
N ALA A 77 -1.77 5.58 16.42
CA ALA A 77 -0.77 6.46 17.02
C ALA A 77 0.28 5.74 17.89
N GLY A 78 0.15 4.44 18.12
CA GLY A 78 1.11 3.65 18.89
C GLY A 78 2.27 3.07 18.07
N ASP A 79 3.15 2.34 18.76
CA ASP A 79 4.34 1.70 18.16
C ASP A 79 4.25 0.17 18.02
N SER A 80 3.15 -0.44 18.47
CA SER A 80 2.94 -1.88 18.33
C SER A 80 2.86 -2.30 16.85
N THR A 81 3.14 -3.57 16.54
CA THR A 81 2.98 -4.11 15.18
C THR A 81 1.59 -3.85 14.63
N PHE A 82 0.56 -3.95 15.47
CA PHE A 82 -0.81 -3.64 15.09
C PHE A 82 -1.03 -2.16 14.81
N ALA A 83 -0.52 -1.25 15.66
CA ALA A 83 -0.60 0.19 15.42
C ALA A 83 0.10 0.59 14.10
N ARG A 84 1.29 0.04 13.86
CA ARG A 84 2.04 0.22 12.61
C ARG A 84 1.31 -0.37 11.41
N TYR A 85 0.60 -1.48 11.60
CA TYR A 85 -0.29 -2.04 10.58
C TYR A 85 -1.48 -1.12 10.32
N LEU A 86 -2.13 -0.52 11.32
CA LEU A 86 -3.23 0.42 11.07
C LEU A 86 -2.77 1.69 10.34
N ASP A 87 -1.53 2.10 10.57
CA ASP A 87 -0.95 3.34 10.04
C ASP A 87 -0.15 3.15 8.73
N HIS A 88 0.00 1.92 8.24
CA HIS A 88 0.88 1.59 7.12
C HIS A 88 0.58 2.39 5.85
N ALA A 89 -0.69 2.55 5.49
CA ALA A 89 -1.07 3.29 4.28
C ALA A 89 -0.71 4.78 4.36
N ARG A 90 -0.88 5.41 5.54
CA ARG A 90 -0.45 6.80 5.75
C ARG A 90 1.07 6.92 5.64
N ARG A 91 1.81 6.04 6.33
CA ARG A 91 3.28 6.02 6.28
C ARG A 91 3.80 5.76 4.87
N GLY A 92 3.21 4.83 4.14
CA GLY A 92 3.57 4.53 2.75
C GLY A 92 3.32 5.73 1.83
N ALA A 93 2.20 6.44 2.04
CA ALA A 93 1.90 7.65 1.28
C ALA A 93 2.87 8.81 1.60
N GLU A 94 3.28 8.95 2.86
CA GLU A 94 4.29 9.92 3.29
C GLU A 94 5.65 9.62 2.68
N LEU A 95 6.11 8.36 2.73
CA LEU A 95 7.35 7.95 2.07
C LEU A 95 7.31 8.22 0.56
N ALA A 96 6.22 7.86 -0.11
CA ALA A 96 6.05 8.13 -1.54
C ALA A 96 6.10 9.64 -1.85
N ARG A 97 5.50 10.49 -0.99
CA ARG A 97 5.56 11.95 -1.14
C ARG A 97 6.99 12.46 -0.97
N ASP A 98 7.70 12.00 0.05
CA ASP A 98 9.08 12.39 0.34
C ASP A 98 10.03 11.99 -0.80
N ASP A 99 9.73 10.87 -1.47
CA ASP A 99 10.42 10.39 -2.67
C ASP A 99 10.00 11.12 -3.97
N GLY A 100 9.09 12.09 -3.88
CA GLY A 100 8.66 12.93 -5.00
C GLY A 100 7.58 12.33 -5.90
N ALA A 101 6.85 11.32 -5.42
CA ALA A 101 5.70 10.78 -6.14
C ALA A 101 4.60 11.84 -6.32
N SER A 102 3.81 11.71 -7.39
CA SER A 102 2.71 12.62 -7.66
C SER A 102 1.61 12.52 -6.59
N GLU A 103 0.81 13.57 -6.44
CA GLU A 103 -0.30 13.57 -5.49
C GLU A 103 -1.30 12.44 -5.75
N ARG A 104 -1.46 12.02 -7.01
CA ARG A 104 -2.34 10.92 -7.39
C ARG A 104 -1.82 9.59 -6.83
N VAL A 105 -0.53 9.29 -7.00
CA VAL A 105 0.11 8.10 -6.42
C VAL A 105 -0.02 8.11 -4.89
N VAL A 106 0.30 9.23 -4.26
CA VAL A 106 0.21 9.40 -2.80
C VAL A 106 -1.21 9.16 -2.29
N ARG A 107 -2.25 9.66 -2.99
CA ARG A 107 -3.65 9.44 -2.63
C ARG A 107 -4.06 7.97 -2.77
N LEU A 108 -3.64 7.30 -3.84
CA LEU A 108 -3.93 5.88 -4.08
C LEU A 108 -3.32 5.01 -2.98
N ILE A 109 -2.05 5.25 -2.63
CA ILE A 109 -1.38 4.56 -1.53
C ILE A 109 -2.08 4.87 -0.19
N ALA A 110 -2.46 6.12 0.08
CA ALA A 110 -3.11 6.46 1.34
C ALA A 110 -4.48 5.77 1.56
N ARG A 111 -5.14 5.36 0.47
CA ARG A 111 -6.52 4.86 0.49
C ARG A 111 -6.67 3.39 0.10
N HIS A 112 -5.60 2.69 -0.26
CA HIS A 112 -5.67 1.31 -0.78
C HIS A 112 -6.33 0.30 0.18
N HIS A 113 -6.22 0.49 1.50
CA HIS A 113 -6.84 -0.38 2.52
C HIS A 113 -8.34 -0.11 2.69
N ARG A 114 -8.85 1.03 2.21
CA ARG A 114 -10.24 1.43 2.36
C ARG A 114 -11.10 0.80 1.29
N ARG A 115 -12.42 0.83 1.50
CA ARG A 115 -13.39 0.47 0.46
C ARG A 115 -13.17 1.37 -0.78
N PRO A 116 -12.88 0.80 -1.97
CA PRO A 116 -12.69 1.57 -3.19
C PRO A 116 -13.94 2.38 -3.56
N ALA A 117 -13.75 3.65 -3.90
CA ALA A 117 -14.79 4.57 -4.32
C ALA A 117 -14.61 5.02 -5.77
N SER A 118 -13.38 5.19 -6.25
CA SER A 118 -13.08 5.52 -7.65
C SER A 118 -12.79 4.27 -8.50
N ASP A 119 -12.81 4.42 -9.83
CA ASP A 119 -12.51 3.30 -10.73
C ASP A 119 -11.03 2.89 -10.65
N GLU A 120 -10.13 3.85 -10.44
CA GLU A 120 -8.70 3.59 -10.20
C GLU A 120 -8.47 2.82 -8.90
N GLU A 121 -9.17 3.19 -7.81
CA GLU A 121 -9.11 2.46 -6.55
C GLU A 121 -9.65 1.05 -6.70
N LYS A 122 -10.74 0.87 -7.47
CA LYS A 122 -11.30 -0.47 -7.76
C LYS A 122 -10.34 -1.32 -8.57
N LEU A 123 -9.67 -0.70 -9.56
CA LEU A 123 -8.72 -1.38 -10.43
C LEU A 123 -7.48 -1.82 -9.65
N LEU A 124 -6.94 -0.94 -8.80
CA LEU A 124 -5.86 -1.26 -7.87
C LEU A 124 -6.27 -2.40 -6.93
N ALA A 125 -7.42 -2.30 -6.27
CA ALA A 125 -7.90 -3.33 -5.35
C ALA A 125 -8.20 -4.67 -6.05
N ARG A 126 -8.55 -4.65 -7.34
CA ARG A 126 -8.74 -5.86 -8.15
C ARG A 126 -7.39 -6.53 -8.43
N ALA A 127 -6.43 -5.77 -8.97
CA ALA A 127 -5.09 -6.29 -9.28
C ALA A 127 -4.38 -6.80 -8.02
N ASP A 128 -4.56 -6.11 -6.89
CA ASP A 128 -4.07 -6.54 -5.58
C ASP A 128 -4.60 -7.92 -5.17
N ARG A 129 -5.92 -8.13 -5.28
CA ARG A 129 -6.55 -9.42 -4.97
C ARG A 129 -6.12 -10.54 -5.92
N GLU A 130 -5.92 -10.23 -7.20
CA GLU A 130 -5.47 -11.20 -8.21
C GLU A 130 -3.98 -11.55 -8.05
N ALA A 131 -3.19 -10.69 -7.40
CA ALA A 131 -1.77 -10.90 -7.12
C ALA A 131 -1.51 -11.73 -5.84
N LEU A 132 -2.55 -12.22 -5.16
CA LEU A 132 -2.40 -13.13 -4.02
C LEU A 132 -1.99 -14.54 -4.53
N PRO A 133 -1.02 -15.20 -3.89
CA PRO A 133 -0.60 -16.55 -4.27
C PRO A 133 -1.68 -17.61 -4.02
#